data_AF-A0A1J4XII2-F1
#
_entry.id   AF-A0A1J4XII2-F1
#
_cell.length_a   1.000
_cell.length_b   1.000
_cell.length_c   1.000
_cell.angle_alpha   90.00
_cell.angle_beta   90.00
_cell.angle_gamma   90.00
#
_symmetry.space_group_name_H-M   'P 1'
#
loop_
_entity.id
_entity.type
_entity.pdbx_description
1 polymer ?
#
loop_
_entity_poly.entity_id
_entity_poly.type
_entity_poly.pdbx_seq_one_letter_code
_entity_poly.pdbx_strand_id
1 'polypeptide(L)' 'MKHILKCISCGNYTLKEKCKCGCKAVTPKPAKYTPEDKYGNYRREAKKDNLIKKGLL' A
#
# COMPACT_ATOMS: atom_id res chain seq x y z
N MET A 1 -6.29 16.65 9.84
CA MET A 1 -7.16 15.46 10.00
C MET A 1 -6.35 14.34 10.67
N LYS A 2 -6.87 13.70 11.71
CA LYS A 2 -6.19 12.53 12.32
C LYS A 2 -6.51 11.30 11.46
N HIS A 3 -5.51 10.79 10.75
CA HIS A 3 -5.65 9.59 9.94
C HIS A 3 -5.26 8.36 10.77
N ILE A 4 -6.09 7.33 10.74
CA ILE A 4 -5.73 6.02 11.29
C ILE A 4 -4.68 5.41 10.35
N LEU A 5 -3.52 5.07 10.90
CA LEU A 5 -2.42 4.40 10.20
C LEU A 5 -2.22 2.99 10.77
N LYS A 6 -1.68 2.10 9.96
CA LYS A 6 -1.33 0.72 10.34
C LYS A 6 0.15 0.48 10.10
N CYS A 7 0.84 -0.09 11.08
CA CYS A 7 2.25 -0.45 10.96
C CYS A 7 2.43 -1.57 9.93
N ILE A 8 3.41 -1.41 9.02
CA ILE A 8 3.73 -2.43 8.01
C ILE A 8 4.37 -3.67 8.64
N SER A 9 5.09 -3.51 9.76
CA SER A 9 5.83 -4.61 10.40
C SER A 9 4.97 -5.38 11.40
N CYS A 10 4.44 -4.72 12.43
CA CYS A 10 3.71 -5.39 13.51
C CYS A 10 2.18 -5.33 13.39
N GLY A 11 1.63 -4.66 12.38
CA GLY A 11 0.18 -4.60 12.15
C GLY A 11 -0.63 -3.74 13.13
N ASN A 12 -0.01 -3.15 14.16
CA ASN A 12 -0.71 -2.29 15.12
C ASN A 12 -1.20 -0.99 14.47
N TYR A 13 -2.38 -0.53 14.91
CA TYR A 13 -2.92 0.77 14.55
C TYR A 13 -2.32 1.89 15.38
N THR A 14 -2.14 3.06 14.75
CA THR A 14 -1.57 4.26 15.38
C THR A 14 -2.08 5.52 14.67
N LEU A 15 -2.00 6.65 15.37
CA LEU A 15 -2.23 7.98 14.80
C LEU A 15 -0.90 8.69 14.45
N LYS A 16 0.24 8.04 14.72
CA LYS A 16 1.59 8.55 14.47
C LYS A 16 2.18 7.90 13.24
N GLU A 17 3.03 8.64 12.51
CA GLU A 17 3.73 8.10 11.32
C GLU A 17 4.72 6.99 11.64
N LYS A 18 5.29 7.00 12.85
CA LYS A 18 6.14 5.92 13.37
C LYS A 18 5.37 5.11 14.40
N CYS A 19 5.40 3.79 14.23
CA CYS A 19 4.89 2.86 15.22
C CYS A 19 5.86 2.76 16.42
N LYS A 20 5.37 2.25 17.55
CA LYS A 20 6.20 1.96 18.74
C LYS A 20 7.34 0.97 18.46
N CYS A 21 7.16 0.09 17.46
CA CYS A 21 8.22 -0.81 16.99
C CYS A 21 9.28 -0.13 16.09
N GLY A 22 9.18 1.17 15.83
CA GLY A 22 10.12 1.94 15.01
C GLY A 22 9.81 1.96 13.51
N CYS A 23 8.98 1.04 13.00
CA CYS A 23 8.61 1.01 11.58
C CYS A 23 7.59 2.10 11.20
N LYS A 24 7.55 2.42 9.89
CA LYS A 24 6.59 3.37 9.32
C LYS A 24 5.17 2.79 9.35
N ALA A 25 4.22 3.62 9.75
CA ALA A 25 2.80 3.33 9.66
C ALA A 25 2.21 4.01 8.42
N VAL A 26 1.37 3.29 7.69
CA VAL A 26 0.77 3.74 6.42
C VAL A 26 -0.75 3.70 6.50
N THR A 27 -1.41 4.39 5.57
CA THR A 27 -2.87 4.34 5.49
C THR A 27 -3.33 2.90 5.24
N PRO A 28 -4.19 2.32 6.11
CA PRO A 28 -4.76 1.00 5.89
C PRO A 28 -5.92 1.05 4.89
N LYS A 29 -6.46 2.25 4.61
CA LYS A 29 -7.57 2.41 3.67
C LYS A 29 -7.08 2.13 2.25
N PRO A 30 -7.80 1.32 1.47
CA PRO A 30 -7.46 1.09 0.07
C PRO A 30 -7.59 2.38 -0.75
N ALA A 31 -6.97 2.39 -1.92
CA ALA A 31 -7.20 3.44 -2.90
C ALA A 31 -8.68 3.45 -3.33
N LYS A 32 -9.22 4.64 -3.63
CA LYS A 32 -10.60 4.76 -4.14
C LYS A 32 -10.71 4.06 -5.50
N TYR A 33 -11.79 3.32 -5.70
CA TYR A 33 -12.12 2.70 -6.97
C TYR A 33 -12.88 3.68 -7.87
N THR A 34 -12.56 3.66 -9.17
CA THR A 34 -13.36 4.30 -10.22
C THR A 34 -13.49 3.33 -11.40
N PRO A 35 -14.67 3.22 -12.05
CA PRO A 35 -14.85 2.34 -13.20
C PRO A 35 -13.92 2.69 -14.38
N GLU A 36 -13.62 3.97 -14.56
CA GLU A 36 -12.76 4.47 -15.64
C GLU A 36 -11.29 4.02 -15.47
N ASP A 37 -10.82 3.84 -14.22
CA ASP A 37 -9.46 3.39 -13.89
C ASP A 37 -8.36 4.00 -14.79
N LYS A 38 -8.24 5.33 -14.81
CA LYS A 38 -7.34 6.09 -15.70
C LYS A 38 -5.90 5.56 -15.76
N TYR A 39 -5.40 4.99 -14.67
CA TYR A 39 -4.04 4.44 -14.55
C TYR A 39 -3.99 2.90 -14.59
N GLY A 40 -5.06 2.25 -15.02
CA GLY A 40 -5.22 0.80 -15.01
C GLY A 40 -4.19 0.04 -15.85
N ASN A 41 -3.86 0.56 -17.03
CA ASN A 41 -2.84 -0.01 -17.91
C ASN A 41 -1.46 -0.02 -17.21
N TYR A 42 -0.99 1.16 -16.78
CA TYR A 42 0.29 1.30 -16.06
C TYR A 42 0.36 0.44 -14.79
N ARG A 43 -0.74 0.36 -14.03
CA ARG A 43 -0.80 -0.48 -12.83
C ARG A 43 -0.65 -1.96 -13.16
N ARG A 44 -1.21 -2.43 -14.28
CA ARG A 44 -1.10 -3.82 -14.73
C ARG A 44 0.31 -4.14 -15.23
N GLU A 45 0.90 -3.26 -16.02
CA GLU A 45 2.28 -3.40 -16.49
C GLU A 45 3.28 -3.44 -15.33
N ALA A 46 3.20 -2.50 -14.40
CA ALA A 46 4.06 -2.49 -13.22
C ALA A 46 3.90 -3.76 -12.37
N LYS A 47 2.67 -4.30 -12.25
CA LYS A 47 2.44 -5.59 -11.57
C LYS A 47 3.10 -6.74 -12.33
N LYS A 48 2.95 -6.78 -13.65
CA LYS A 48 3.56 -7.81 -14.51
C LYS A 48 5.08 -7.82 -14.37
N ASP A 49 5.72 -6.65 -14.45
CA ASP A 49 7.18 -6.51 -14.28
C ASP A 49 7.63 -7.00 -12.89
N ASN A 50 6.86 -6.68 -11.84
CA ASN A 50 7.16 -7.16 -10.49
C ASN A 50 7.01 -8.69 -10.36
N LEU A 51 6.10 -9.32 -11.11
CA LEU A 51 5.93 -10.77 -11.11
C LEU A 51 7.07 -11.46 -11.86
N ILE A 52 7.46 -10.94 -13.02
CA ILE A 52 8.61 -11.41 -13.80
C ILE A 52 9.89 -11.33 -12.97
N LYS A 53 10.15 -10.19 -12.31
CA LYS A 53 11.31 -10.01 -11.42
C LYS A 53 11.33 -11.00 -10.25
N LYS A 54 10.17 -11.53 -9.86
CA LYS A 54 10.03 -12.53 -8.81
C LYS A 54 10.08 -13.97 -9.34
N GLY A 55 10.17 -14.17 -10.66
CA GLY A 55 10.12 -15.49 -11.31
C GLY A 55 8.78 -16.20 -11.19
N LEU A 56 7.69 -15.44 -11.00
CA LEU A 56 6.33 -15.97 -10.84
C LEU A 56 5.53 -15.96 -12.16
N LEU A 57 6.15 -15.50 -13.24
CA LEU A 57 5.59 -15.34 -14.58
C LEU A 57 6.75 -15.43 -15.59
#